data_AF-A0AA96XBL3-F1
#
_entry.id   AF-A0AA96XBL3-F1
#
_cell.length_a   1.000
_cell.length_b   1.000
_cell.length_c   1.000
_cell.angle_alpha   90.00
_cell.angle_beta   90.00
_cell.angle_gamma   90.00
#
_symmetry.space_group_name_H-M   'P 1'
#
loop_
_entity.id
_entity.type
_entity.pdbx_description
1 polymer ?
#
loop_
_entity_poly.entity_id
_entity_poly.type
_entity_poly.pdbx_seq_one_letter_code
_entity_poly.pdbx_strand_id
1 'polypeptide(L)'
;MKNTIAGIIIGLVAGYLGPLITEYSAAIAIPEAFRALLSDGGAVLWEIFVVHLLGYGLIVFTLIFLASRLIKLHPWATAAIAIIACEATLYFFHTSEYTLYLPHIVALAFCAFLSATLSRKSVNISPAA
;
A
#
# COMPACT_ATOMS: atom_id res chain seq x y z
N MET A 1 -20.77 7.03 3.87
CA MET A 1 -20.56 7.49 2.47
C MET A 1 -19.19 8.13 2.25
N LYS A 2 -18.79 9.18 2.99
CA LYS A 2 -17.48 9.85 2.79
C LYS A 2 -16.28 8.89 2.86
N ASN A 3 -16.23 8.02 3.87
CA ASN A 3 -15.16 7.01 4.02
C ASN A 3 -15.11 6.03 2.84
N THR A 4 -16.28 5.67 2.31
CA THR A 4 -16.44 4.74 1.18
C THR A 4 -15.90 5.34 -0.11
N ILE A 5 -16.31 6.57 -0.44
CA ILE A 5 -15.86 7.27 -1.64
C ILE A 5 -14.34 7.49 -1.58
N ALA A 6 -13.84 7.97 -0.45
CA ALA A 6 -12.40 8.16 -0.26
C ALA A 6 -11.63 6.84 -0.35
N GLY A 7 -12.12 5.77 0.28
CA GLY A 7 -11.52 4.44 0.18
C GLY A 7 -11.45 3.93 -1.27
N ILE A 8 -12.53 4.10 -2.04
CA ILE A 8 -12.56 3.70 -3.46
C ILE A 8 -11.53 4.50 -4.27
N ILE A 9 -11.47 5.82 -4.10
CA ILE A 9 -10.50 6.67 -4.81
C ILE A 9 -9.08 6.27 -4.45
N ILE A 10 -8.79 6.05 -3.17
CA ILE A 10 -7.46 5.64 -2.71
C ILE A 10 -7.09 4.28 -3.28
N GLY A 11 -8.00 3.31 -3.27
CA GLY A 11 -7.77 1.99 -3.84
C GLY A 11 -7.55 2.01 -5.35
N LEU A 12 -8.31 2.83 -6.09
CA LEU A 12 -8.08 3.05 -7.52
C LEU A 12 -6.70 3.66 -7.79
N VAL A 13 -6.33 4.71 -7.05
CA VAL A 13 -5.03 5.36 -7.19
C VAL A 13 -3.89 4.40 -6.85
N ALA A 14 -4.02 3.61 -5.78
CA ALA A 14 -3.04 2.59 -5.42
C ALA A 14 -2.96 1.46 -6.45
N GLY A 15 -4.09 1.02 -7.00
CA GLY A 15 -4.14 -0.01 -8.02
C GLY A 15 -3.57 0.43 -9.38
N TYR A 16 -3.59 1.72 -9.71
CA TYR A 16 -2.97 2.26 -10.93
C TYR A 16 -1.51 2.69 -10.75
N LEU A 17 -1.19 3.41 -9.66
CA LEU A 17 0.17 3.87 -9.39
C LEU A 17 1.07 2.77 -8.86
N GLY A 18 0.48 1.78 -8.17
CA GLY A 18 1.19 0.64 -7.62
C GLY A 18 1.98 -0.10 -8.68
N PRO A 19 1.35 -0.65 -9.74
CA PRO A 19 2.03 -1.33 -10.85
C PRO A 19 3.13 -0.49 -11.45
N LEU A 20 2.85 0.78 -11.78
CA LEU A 20 3.82 1.71 -12.34
C LEU A 20 5.06 1.85 -11.44
N ILE A 21 4.86 2.17 -10.16
CA ILE A 21 5.96 2.34 -9.20
C ILE A 21 6.70 1.04 -8.98
N THR A 22 6.00 -0.10 -8.95
CA THR A 22 6.63 -1.41 -8.75
C THR A 22 7.42 -1.89 -9.95
N GLU A 23 6.99 -1.63 -11.17
CA GLU A 23 7.77 -1.90 -12.38
C GLU A 23 9.04 -1.06 -12.39
N TYR A 24 8.94 0.24 -12.08
CA TYR A 24 10.12 1.10 -11.90
C TYR A 24 11.03 0.60 -10.77
N SER A 25 10.47 0.19 -9.63
CA SER A 25 11.26 -0.28 -8.47
C SER A 25 11.93 -1.64 -8.73
N ALA A 26 11.27 -2.53 -9.47
CA ALA A 26 11.83 -3.80 -9.92
C ALA A 26 12.91 -3.60 -10.99
N ALA A 27 12.74 -2.61 -11.88
CA ALA A 27 13.72 -2.25 -12.90
C ALA A 27 14.96 -1.53 -12.32
N ILE A 28 14.81 -0.79 -11.22
CA ILE A 28 15.88 0.06 -10.67
C ILE A 28 16.88 -0.70 -9.79
N ALA A 29 16.56 -1.82 -9.15
CA ALA A 29 17.46 -2.31 -8.10
C ALA A 29 17.39 -3.81 -7.82
N ILE A 30 18.43 -4.55 -8.22
CA ILE A 30 19.24 -5.28 -7.24
C ILE A 30 20.66 -4.78 -7.45
N PRO A 31 21.22 -3.94 -6.56
CA PRO A 31 22.61 -3.54 -6.66
C PRO A 31 23.48 -4.80 -6.71
N GLU A 32 24.50 -4.86 -7.58
CA GLU A 32 25.33 -6.07 -7.74
C GLU A 32 25.91 -6.57 -6.41
N ALA A 33 26.19 -5.64 -5.48
CA ALA A 33 26.63 -5.93 -4.12
C ALA A 33 25.63 -6.77 -3.29
N PHE A 34 24.33 -6.64 -3.53
CA PHE A 34 23.28 -7.42 -2.86
C PHE A 34 22.94 -8.70 -3.63
N ARG A 35 23.27 -8.79 -4.91
CA ARG A 35 22.95 -9.95 -5.76
C ARG A 35 23.60 -11.24 -5.26
N ALA A 36 24.80 -11.15 -4.70
CA ALA A 36 25.52 -12.27 -4.08
C ALA A 36 24.99 -12.64 -2.69
N LEU A 37 24.39 -11.69 -1.96
CA LEU A 37 23.80 -11.91 -0.64
C LEU A 37 22.40 -12.54 -0.71
N LEU A 38 21.71 -12.37 -1.85
CA LEU A 38 20.31 -12.71 -2.03
C LEU A 38 20.08 -14.04 -2.79
N SER A 39 21.14 -14.80 -3.09
CA SER A 39 21.09 -16.00 -3.95
C SER A 39 20.31 -17.19 -3.38
N ASP A 40 20.06 -17.23 -2.06
CA ASP A 40 19.37 -18.35 -1.37
C ASP A 40 18.11 -17.89 -0.61
N GLY A 41 17.22 -17.17 -1.29
CA GLY A 41 15.91 -16.72 -0.74
C GLY A 41 15.83 -15.21 -0.47
N GLY A 42 16.92 -14.48 -0.66
CA GLY A 42 16.91 -13.03 -0.57
C GLY A 42 16.16 -12.34 -1.71
N ALA A 43 16.12 -12.93 -2.90
CA ALA A 43 15.31 -12.41 -4.01
C ALA A 43 13.82 -12.24 -3.60
N VAL A 44 13.29 -13.18 -2.82
CA VAL A 44 11.93 -13.14 -2.28
C VAL A 44 11.78 -12.03 -1.23
N LEU A 45 12.74 -11.88 -0.31
CA LEU A 45 12.71 -10.78 0.67
C LEU A 45 12.78 -9.42 -0.02
N TRP A 46 13.60 -9.30 -1.06
CA TRP A 46 13.72 -8.07 -1.84
C TRP A 46 12.40 -7.71 -2.53
N GLU A 47 11.76 -8.68 -3.16
CA GLU A 47 10.43 -8.52 -3.75
C GLU A 47 9.40 -8.05 -2.71
N ILE A 48 9.40 -8.67 -1.52
CA ILE A 48 8.48 -8.29 -0.44
C ILE A 48 8.73 -6.85 0.05
N PHE A 49 9.98 -6.50 0.37
CA PHE A 49 10.29 -5.18 0.95
C PHE A 49 10.21 -4.05 -0.07
N VAL A 50 10.69 -4.26 -1.29
CA VAL A 50 10.83 -3.19 -2.28
C VAL A 50 9.60 -3.10 -3.17
N VAL A 51 9.13 -4.23 -3.69
CA VAL A 51 7.99 -4.22 -4.62
C VAL A 51 6.69 -4.04 -3.84
N HIS A 52 6.43 -4.88 -2.84
CA HIS A 52 5.13 -4.84 -2.15
C HIS A 52 5.04 -3.77 -1.06
N LEU A 53 6.08 -3.63 -0.21
CA LEU A 53 6.05 -2.70 0.92
C LEU A 53 6.32 -1.26 0.49
N LEU A 54 7.36 -1.03 -0.32
CA LEU A 54 7.75 0.32 -0.77
C LEU A 54 6.85 0.83 -1.91
N GLY A 55 6.43 -0.03 -2.84
CA GLY A 55 5.52 0.34 -3.92
C GLY A 55 4.10 0.53 -3.41
N TYR A 56 3.37 -0.57 -3.24
CA TYR A 56 1.94 -0.54 -2.89
C TYR A 56 1.68 -0.10 -1.45
N GLY A 57 2.43 -0.67 -0.50
CA GLY A 57 2.26 -0.40 0.92
C GLY A 57 2.42 1.07 1.28
N LEU A 58 3.44 1.74 0.74
CA LEU A 58 3.71 3.16 1.00
C LEU A 58 2.61 4.08 0.44
N ILE A 59 2.09 3.79 -0.76
CA ILE A 59 1.01 4.57 -1.37
C ILE A 59 -0.25 4.48 -0.51
N VAL A 60 -0.64 3.24 -0.17
CA VAL A 60 -1.83 2.98 0.66
C VAL A 60 -1.65 3.61 2.05
N PHE A 61 -0.47 3.48 2.66
CA PHE A 61 -0.15 4.12 3.93
C PHE A 61 -0.35 5.64 3.87
N THR A 62 0.26 6.29 2.88
CA THR A 62 0.30 7.75 2.75
C THR A 62 -1.09 8.31 2.48
N LEU A 63 -1.82 7.69 1.56
CA LEU A 63 -3.15 8.15 1.17
C LEU A 63 -4.17 7.95 2.28
N ILE A 64 -4.18 6.80 2.97
CA ILE A 64 -5.05 6.58 4.12
C ILE A 64 -4.72 7.57 5.24
N PHE A 65 -3.43 7.83 5.50
CA PHE A 65 -3.00 8.74 6.54
C PHE A 65 -3.46 10.17 6.25
N LEU A 66 -3.22 10.65 5.01
CA LEU A 66 -3.66 11.96 4.57
C LEU A 66 -5.19 12.08 4.58
N ALA A 67 -5.91 11.09 4.08
CA ALA A 67 -7.37 11.11 4.05
C ALA A 67 -7.97 11.10 5.47
N SER A 68 -7.38 10.34 6.39
CA SER A 68 -7.80 10.31 7.80
C SER A 68 -7.50 11.63 8.51
N ARG A 69 -6.39 12.30 8.17
CA ARG A 69 -5.97 13.55 8.83
C ARG A 69 -6.63 14.80 8.24
N LEU A 70 -6.63 14.95 6.92
CA LEU A 70 -7.14 16.14 6.23
C LEU A 70 -8.67 16.16 6.17
N ILE A 71 -9.29 14.99 5.97
CA ILE A 71 -10.74 14.86 5.74
C ILE A 71 -11.46 14.31 6.99
N LYS A 72 -10.71 14.00 8.07
CA LYS A 72 -11.23 13.45 9.34
C LYS A 72 -12.06 12.17 9.13
N LEU A 73 -11.61 11.30 8.23
CA LEU A 73 -12.29 10.05 7.91
C LEU A 73 -11.96 8.96 8.94
N HIS A 74 -12.83 7.95 9.04
CA HIS A 74 -12.57 6.82 9.94
C HIS A 74 -11.48 5.91 9.33
N PRO A 75 -10.27 5.87 9.92
CA PRO A 75 -9.09 5.31 9.27
C PRO A 75 -9.24 3.83 8.92
N TRP A 76 -9.82 3.04 9.82
CA TRP A 76 -10.05 1.61 9.59
C TRP A 76 -11.06 1.31 8.48
N ALA A 77 -12.09 2.15 8.37
CA ALA A 77 -13.12 1.96 7.36
C ALA A 77 -12.57 2.34 5.97
N THR A 78 -11.83 3.45 5.91
CA THR A 78 -11.14 3.88 4.68
C THR A 78 -10.07 2.86 4.26
N ALA A 79 -9.32 2.30 5.22
CA ALA A 79 -8.32 1.27 4.98
C ALA A 79 -8.90 0.00 4.36
N ALA A 80 -9.95 -0.57 4.96
CA ALA A 80 -10.57 -1.80 4.46
C ALA A 80 -11.11 -1.62 3.03
N ILE A 81 -11.76 -0.47 2.77
CA ILE A 81 -12.33 -0.17 1.46
C ILE A 81 -11.23 0.08 0.42
N ALA A 82 -10.15 0.76 0.81
CA ALA A 82 -9.01 1.00 -0.07
C ALA A 82 -8.31 -0.29 -0.50
N ILE A 83 -8.13 -1.25 0.43
CA ILE A 83 -7.56 -2.57 0.09
C ILE A 83 -8.47 -3.29 -0.90
N ILE A 84 -9.77 -3.40 -0.60
CA ILE A 84 -10.73 -4.09 -1.49
C ILE A 84 -10.76 -3.43 -2.88
N ALA A 85 -10.77 -2.10 -2.93
CA ALA A 85 -10.78 -1.37 -4.19
C ALA A 85 -9.45 -1.50 -4.95
N CYS A 86 -8.31 -1.57 -4.25
CA CYS A 86 -7.00 -1.82 -4.86
C CYS A 86 -6.95 -3.20 -5.52
N GLU A 87 -7.32 -4.25 -4.79
CA GLU A 87 -7.37 -5.62 -5.33
C GLU A 87 -8.36 -5.74 -6.49
N ALA A 88 -9.54 -5.12 -6.37
CA ALA A 88 -10.51 -5.10 -7.46
C ALA A 88 -9.93 -4.39 -8.70
N THR A 89 -9.23 -3.27 -8.53
CA THR A 89 -8.61 -2.53 -9.63
C THR A 89 -7.55 -3.37 -10.32
N LEU A 90 -6.67 -4.02 -9.56
CA LEU A 90 -5.65 -4.91 -10.10
C LEU A 90 -6.27 -6.10 -10.83
N TYR A 91 -7.29 -6.73 -10.24
CA TYR A 91 -8.01 -7.82 -10.86
C TYR A 91 -8.68 -7.41 -12.18
N PHE A 92 -9.30 -6.24 -12.29
CA PHE A 92 -10.01 -5.82 -13.51
C PHE A 92 -9.11 -5.26 -14.60
N PHE A 93 -8.09 -4.47 -14.24
CA PHE A 93 -7.27 -3.73 -15.21
C PHE A 93 -5.93 -4.41 -15.52
N HIS A 94 -5.44 -5.28 -14.63
CA HIS A 94 -4.19 -6.02 -14.80
C HIS A 94 -4.43 -7.54 -14.76
N THR A 95 -5.57 -8.01 -15.29
CA THR A 95 -5.98 -9.43 -15.30
C THR A 95 -4.90 -10.41 -15.77
N SER A 96 -4.10 -10.04 -16.77
CA SER A 96 -3.05 -10.88 -17.34
C SER A 96 -1.81 -11.07 -16.44
N GLU A 97 -1.62 -10.17 -15.49
CA GLU A 97 -0.46 -10.11 -14.58
C GLU A 97 -0.87 -10.31 -13.11
N TYR A 98 -2.16 -10.21 -12.83
CA TYR A 98 -2.71 -10.32 -11.49
C TYR A 98 -2.65 -11.76 -11.00
N THR A 99 -1.69 -12.01 -10.12
CA THR A 99 -1.66 -13.21 -9.28
C THR A 99 -1.92 -12.77 -7.86
N LEU A 100 -2.88 -13.39 -7.18
CA LEU A 100 -3.22 -13.07 -5.80
C LEU A 100 -2.05 -13.50 -4.90
N TYR A 101 -1.09 -12.58 -4.74
CA TYR A 101 0.19 -12.87 -4.11
C TYR A 101 0.09 -12.58 -2.62
N LEU A 102 0.17 -13.64 -1.79
CA LEU A 102 -0.03 -13.53 -0.36
C LEU A 102 0.86 -12.44 0.31
N PRO A 103 2.15 -12.30 -0.06
CA PRO A 103 2.99 -11.22 0.49
C PRO A 103 2.51 -9.81 0.15
N HIS A 104 1.88 -9.61 -1.00
CA HIS A 104 1.28 -8.34 -1.37
C HIS A 104 0.13 -7.95 -0.42
N ILE A 105 -0.80 -8.89 -0.19
CA ILE A 105 -1.93 -8.69 0.73
C ILE A 105 -1.43 -8.41 2.15
N VAL A 106 -0.42 -9.14 2.61
CA VAL A 106 0.18 -8.95 3.93
C VAL A 106 0.83 -7.56 4.06
N ALA A 107 1.59 -7.14 3.05
CA ALA A 107 2.22 -5.81 3.03
C ALA A 107 1.17 -4.68 3.04
N LEU A 108 0.12 -4.80 2.22
CA LEU A 108 -0.99 -3.84 2.18
C LEU A 108 -1.73 -3.77 3.52
N ALA A 109 -2.08 -4.91 4.10
CA ALA A 109 -2.75 -4.96 5.39
C ALA A 109 -1.90 -4.36 6.51
N PHE A 110 -0.60 -4.66 6.53
CA PHE A 110 0.34 -4.11 7.51
C PHE A 110 0.47 -2.59 7.38
N CYS A 111 0.67 -2.07 6.16
CA CYS A 111 0.77 -0.63 5.92
C CYS A 111 -0.54 0.11 6.21
N ALA A 112 -1.68 -0.46 5.84
CA ALA A 112 -2.99 0.10 6.16
C ALA A 112 -3.25 0.12 7.68
N PHE A 113 -2.86 -0.93 8.40
CA PHE A 113 -2.93 -1.00 9.86
C PHE A 113 -2.04 0.05 10.53
N LEU A 114 -0.77 0.19 10.10
CA LEU A 114 0.13 1.21 10.60
C LEU A 114 -0.40 2.63 10.34
N SER A 115 -0.92 2.88 9.14
CA SER A 115 -1.52 4.16 8.79
C SER A 115 -2.72 4.49 9.68
N ALA A 116 -3.60 3.51 9.91
CA ALA A 116 -4.78 3.69 10.73
C ALA A 116 -4.45 3.95 12.21
N THR A 117 -3.47 3.23 12.76
CA THR A 117 -3.01 3.41 14.14
C THR A 117 -2.31 4.74 14.35
N LEU A 118 -1.42 5.15 13.44
CA LEU A 118 -0.73 6.44 13.49
C LEU A 118 -1.69 7.61 13.28
N SER A 119 -2.66 7.48 12.37
CA SER A 119 -3.69 8.49 12.18
C SER A 119 -4.48 8.74 13.46
N ARG A 120 -4.92 7.67 14.15
CA ARG A 120 -5.62 7.79 15.44
C ARG A 120 -4.76 8.42 16.53
N LYS A 121 -3.49 8.01 16.66
CA LYS A 121 -2.58 8.62 17.64
C LYS A 121 -2.38 10.11 17.38
N SER A 122 -2.25 10.53 16.12
CA SER A 122 -2.08 11.95 15.78
C SER A 122 -3.30 12.80 16.14
N VAL A 123 -4.52 12.25 16.00
CA VAL A 123 -5.76 12.94 16.41
C VAL A 123 -5.81 13.14 17.93
N ASN A 124 -5.30 12.18 18.71
CA ASN A 124 -5.22 12.30 20.17
C ASN A 124 -4.08 13.20 20.66
N ILE A 125 -3.15 13.61 19.79
CA ILE A 125 -2.03 14.50 20.15
C ILE A 125 -2.34 15.96 19.82
N SER A 126 -3.39 16.26 19.05
CA SER A 126 -3.86 17.64 18.91
C SER A 126 -4.61 18.04 20.19
N PRO A 127 -4.05 18.91 21.06
CA PRO A 127 -4.87 19.54 22.07
C PRO A 127 -5.88 20.43 21.35
N ALA A 128 -7.03 20.60 21.97
CA ALA A 128 -8.05 21.56 21.56
C ALA A 128 -7.40 22.92 21.24
N ALA A 129 -7.65 23.42 20.03
CA ALA A 129 -7.57 24.85 19.72
C ALA A 129 -8.97 25.42 19.78
#